data_AF-A0A1Q2LGI2-F1
#
_entry.id   AF-A0A1Q2LGI2-F1
#
_cell.length_a   1.000
_cell.length_b   1.000
_cell.length_c   1.000
_cell.angle_alpha   90.00
_cell.angle_beta   90.00
_cell.angle_gamma   90.00
#
_symmetry.space_group_name_H-M   'P 1'
#
loop_
_entity.id
_entity.type
_entity.pdbx_description
1 polymer ?
#
loop_
_entity_poly.entity_id
_entity_poly.type
_entity_poly.pdbx_seq_one_letter_code
_entity_poly.pdbx_strand_id
1 'polypeptide(L)'
;MTNKQQIKKLRDNAELAWASYGYFDLVGKKFDIKDERIKNSPRIDNLTITQTDILDSTYKDYEVKDTGWIFDDKLKGDFAPLQVKRFFEKYDLLIHQPNTHSGFSATLFGEKRKQKNAESKLLKELQCFF
;
A
#
# COMPACT_ATOMS: atom_id res chain seq x y z
N MET A 1 18.38 -24.38 8.83
CA MET A 1 17.65 -23.64 7.79
C MET A 1 18.25 -24.04 6.44
N THR A 2 17.46 -24.49 5.47
CA THR A 2 18.00 -24.92 4.16
C THR A 2 18.20 -23.73 3.22
N ASN A 3 19.02 -23.88 2.18
CA ASN A 3 19.23 -22.84 1.15
C ASN A 3 17.90 -22.38 0.54
N LYS A 4 16.97 -23.31 0.29
CA LYS A 4 15.62 -22.99 -0.21
C LYS A 4 14.82 -22.12 0.76
N GLN A 5 14.92 -22.39 2.06
CA GLN A 5 14.27 -21.58 3.10
C GLN A 5 14.88 -20.17 3.19
N GLN A 6 16.20 -20.06 3.05
CA GLN A 6 16.90 -18.77 3.04
C GLN A 6 16.52 -17.92 1.82
N ILE A 7 16.52 -18.50 0.62
CA ILE A 7 16.10 -17.81 -0.62
C ILE A 7 14.66 -17.30 -0.50
N LYS A 8 13.75 -18.14 0.02
CA LYS A 8 12.36 -17.73 0.25
C LYS A 8 12.28 -16.53 1.20
N LYS A 9 13.03 -16.56 2.30
CA LYS A 9 13.06 -15.45 3.28
C LYS A 9 13.59 -14.16 2.65
N LEU A 10 14.64 -14.24 1.84
CA LEU A 10 15.19 -13.07 1.13
C LEU A 10 14.15 -12.45 0.17
N ARG A 11 13.49 -13.28 -0.64
CA ARG A 11 12.42 -12.82 -1.54
C ARG A 11 11.28 -12.17 -0.78
N ASP A 12 10.78 -12.84 0.26
CA ASP A 12 9.67 -12.35 1.07
C ASP A 12 10.01 -11.00 1.76
N ASN A 13 11.26 -10.82 2.18
CA ASN A 13 11.75 -9.55 2.75
C ASN A 13 11.91 -8.46 1.68
N ALA A 14 12.36 -8.80 0.48
CA ALA A 14 12.50 -7.85 -0.62
C ALA A 14 11.13 -7.33 -1.08
N GLU A 15 10.13 -8.21 -1.19
CA GLU A 15 8.74 -7.83 -1.49
C GLU A 15 8.16 -6.90 -0.42
N LEU A 16 8.42 -7.18 0.87
CA LEU A 16 8.02 -6.30 1.98
C LEU A 16 8.66 -4.91 1.90
N ALA A 17 9.96 -4.85 1.66
CA ALA A 17 10.69 -3.59 1.53
C ALA A 17 10.16 -2.78 0.34
N TRP A 18 9.93 -3.43 -0.81
CA TRP A 18 9.37 -2.76 -1.98
C TRP A 18 7.96 -2.22 -1.70
N ALA A 19 7.08 -3.03 -1.11
CA ALA A 19 5.73 -2.59 -0.74
C ALA A 19 5.75 -1.45 0.28
N SER A 20 6.74 -1.37 1.18
CA SER A 20 6.79 -0.33 2.21
C SER A 20 6.96 1.10 1.67
N TYR A 21 7.46 1.25 0.44
CA TYR A 21 7.59 2.54 -0.26
C TYR A 21 6.31 2.98 -0.98
N GLY A 22 5.22 2.21 -0.89
CA GLY A 22 3.93 2.60 -1.44
C GLY A 22 3.36 3.85 -0.75
N TYR A 23 2.71 4.71 -1.54
CA TYR A 23 2.05 5.95 -1.08
C TYR A 23 0.68 5.62 -0.44
N PHE A 24 0.69 4.97 0.72
CA PHE A 24 -0.53 4.55 1.42
C PHE A 24 -1.28 5.70 2.11
N ASP A 25 -0.70 6.90 2.13
CA ASP A 25 -1.36 8.16 2.45
C ASP A 25 -2.47 8.51 1.44
N LEU A 26 -2.43 7.90 0.26
CA LEU A 26 -3.47 8.04 -0.77
C LEU A 26 -4.66 7.11 -0.55
N VAL A 27 -4.61 6.17 0.41
CA VAL A 27 -5.76 5.30 0.74
C VAL A 27 -6.93 6.16 1.22
N GLY A 28 -8.12 5.94 0.66
CA GLY A 28 -9.33 6.68 1.00
C GLY A 28 -9.48 8.01 0.25
N LYS A 29 -8.44 8.50 -0.44
CA LYS A 29 -8.58 9.56 -1.44
C LYS A 29 -9.35 9.05 -2.65
N LYS A 30 -9.72 9.96 -3.57
CA LYS A 30 -10.49 9.62 -4.77
C LYS A 30 -9.64 9.80 -6.02
N PHE A 31 -9.81 8.92 -7.00
CA PHE A 31 -9.30 9.14 -8.35
C PHE A 31 -9.86 10.44 -8.94
N ASP A 32 -9.06 11.12 -9.76
CA ASP A 32 -9.54 12.26 -10.53
C ASP A 32 -10.50 11.77 -11.63
N ILE A 33 -11.71 12.34 -11.65
CA ILE A 33 -12.72 12.07 -12.67
C ILE A 33 -12.27 12.61 -14.03
N LYS A 34 -11.34 13.57 -14.07
CA LYS A 34 -10.79 14.08 -15.33
C LYS A 34 -10.02 13.02 -16.11
N ASP A 35 -9.44 12.02 -15.43
CA ASP A 35 -8.73 10.91 -16.04
C ASP A 35 -9.68 10.08 -16.91
N GLU A 36 -9.41 10.04 -18.21
CA GLU A 36 -10.25 9.33 -19.19
C GLU A 36 -10.31 7.82 -18.91
N ARG A 37 -9.26 7.26 -18.29
CA ARG A 37 -9.23 5.84 -17.92
C ARG A 37 -10.27 5.52 -16.84
N ILE A 38 -10.54 6.47 -15.95
CA ILE A 38 -11.56 6.35 -14.91
C ILE A 38 -12.96 6.59 -15.46
N LYS A 39 -13.14 7.60 -16.34
CA LYS A 39 -14.43 7.88 -16.98
C LYS A 39 -15.01 6.67 -17.72
N ASN A 40 -14.13 5.90 -18.37
CA ASN A 40 -14.50 4.73 -19.15
C ASN A 40 -14.41 3.41 -18.36
N SER A 41 -14.17 3.47 -17.05
CA SER A 41 -14.01 2.31 -16.18
C SER A 41 -15.25 2.08 -15.32
N PRO A 42 -15.57 0.83 -14.97
CA PRO A 42 -16.59 0.52 -13.95
C PRO A 42 -16.30 1.13 -12.57
N ARG A 43 -15.10 1.68 -12.36
CA ARG A 43 -14.75 2.44 -11.15
C ARG A 43 -15.38 3.82 -11.04
N ILE A 44 -16.07 4.32 -12.07
CA ILE A 44 -16.75 5.63 -11.98
C ILE A 44 -17.74 5.70 -10.81
N ASP A 45 -18.34 4.57 -10.44
CA ASP A 45 -19.27 4.46 -9.31
C ASP A 45 -18.55 4.42 -7.95
N ASN A 46 -17.29 3.98 -7.92
CA ASN A 46 -16.45 3.95 -6.71
C ASN A 46 -15.02 4.42 -7.00
N LEU A 47 -14.84 5.73 -6.88
CA LEU A 47 -13.56 6.40 -7.11
C LEU A 47 -12.59 6.27 -5.94
N THR A 48 -12.97 5.61 -4.85
CA THR A 48 -12.14 5.53 -3.64
C THR A 48 -10.93 4.65 -3.88
N ILE A 49 -9.74 5.19 -3.61
CA ILE A 49 -8.48 4.48 -3.75
C ILE A 49 -8.32 3.52 -2.57
N THR A 50 -8.03 2.27 -2.90
CA THR A 50 -7.78 1.23 -1.92
C THR A 50 -6.29 0.90 -1.83
N GLN A 51 -5.88 0.23 -0.76
CA GLN A 51 -4.49 -0.19 -0.56
C GLN A 51 -3.95 -1.08 -1.69
N THR A 52 -4.81 -1.83 -2.38
CA THR A 52 -4.40 -2.66 -3.52
C THR A 52 -4.03 -1.81 -4.72
N ASP A 53 -4.75 -0.72 -4.95
CA ASP A 53 -4.58 0.14 -6.12
C ASP A 53 -3.24 0.87 -6.09
N ILE A 54 -2.73 1.15 -4.89
CA ILE A 54 -1.44 1.83 -4.68
C ILE A 54 -0.25 0.97 -5.12
N LEU A 55 -0.31 -0.35 -4.92
CA LEU A 55 0.76 -1.25 -5.33
C LEU A 55 0.58 -1.76 -6.75
N ASP A 56 -0.66 -1.85 -7.23
CA ASP A 56 -0.99 -2.46 -8.51
C ASP A 56 -0.56 -1.56 -9.68
N SER A 57 0.31 -2.11 -10.53
CA SER A 57 0.85 -1.44 -11.71
C SER A 57 -0.21 -1.05 -12.73
N THR A 58 -1.41 -1.65 -12.68
CA THR A 58 -2.54 -1.28 -13.54
C THR A 58 -2.99 0.16 -13.29
N TYR A 59 -2.88 0.62 -12.04
CA TYR A 59 -3.26 1.98 -11.66
C TYR A 59 -2.05 2.92 -11.65
N LYS A 60 -0.90 2.51 -12.19
CA LYS A 60 0.26 3.38 -12.33
C LYS A 60 -0.11 4.63 -13.13
N ASP A 61 0.37 5.77 -12.65
CA ASP A 61 0.13 7.10 -13.20
C ASP A 61 -1.33 7.57 -13.17
N TYR A 62 -2.24 6.86 -12.48
CA TYR A 62 -3.59 7.38 -12.25
C TYR A 62 -3.55 8.57 -11.32
N GLU A 63 -4.25 9.63 -11.72
CA GLU A 63 -4.31 10.87 -10.97
C GLU A 63 -5.28 10.76 -9.81
N VAL A 64 -4.85 11.29 -8.67
CA VAL A 64 -5.68 11.43 -7.47
C VAL A 64 -6.22 12.85 -7.41
N LYS A 65 -7.49 12.98 -7.04
CA LYS A 65 -8.16 14.28 -6.90
C LYS A 65 -7.46 15.11 -5.83
N ASP A 66 -6.84 16.20 -6.26
CA ASP A 66 -6.06 17.11 -5.44
C ASP A 66 -6.90 17.73 -4.31
N THR A 67 -6.34 17.75 -3.10
CA THR A 67 -6.92 18.42 -1.92
C THR A 67 -6.12 19.65 -1.49
N GLY A 68 -5.08 20.06 -2.23
CA GLY A 68 -4.57 21.42 -2.18
C GLY A 68 -3.06 21.60 -1.99
N TRP A 69 -2.22 20.57 -2.12
CA TRP A 69 -0.75 20.73 -2.01
C TRP A 69 -0.04 19.95 -3.12
N ILE A 70 0.80 20.69 -3.85
CA ILE A 70 1.49 20.35 -5.10
C ILE A 70 2.42 19.13 -4.94
N PHE A 71 1.83 17.95 -4.96
CA PHE A 71 2.49 16.73 -5.38
C PHE A 71 1.72 16.25 -6.61
N ASP A 72 2.43 15.84 -7.65
CA ASP A 72 1.83 14.96 -8.67
C ASP A 72 1.38 13.69 -7.91
N ASP A 73 0.18 13.73 -7.32
CA ASP A 73 -0.46 12.64 -6.59
C ASP A 73 -0.90 11.60 -7.62
N LYS A 74 0.08 11.02 -8.30
CA LYS A 74 -0.08 9.89 -9.20
C LYS A 74 0.28 8.63 -8.45
N LEU A 75 -0.51 7.60 -8.64
CA LEU A 75 -0.17 6.29 -8.08
C LEU A 75 1.09 5.75 -8.76
N LYS A 76 2.00 5.18 -7.96
CA LYS A 76 3.28 4.62 -8.43
C LYS A 76 3.34 3.11 -8.23
N GLY A 77 2.22 2.42 -8.44
CA GLY A 77 2.16 0.97 -8.33
C GLY A 77 3.12 0.30 -9.31
N ASP A 78 3.89 -0.68 -8.83
CA ASP A 78 4.86 -1.43 -9.64
C ASP A 78 4.68 -2.96 -9.52
N PHE A 79 3.70 -3.43 -8.73
CA PHE A 79 3.41 -4.86 -8.60
C PHE A 79 2.40 -5.29 -9.65
N ALA A 80 2.63 -6.43 -10.26
CA ALA A 80 1.61 -7.04 -11.10
C ALA A 80 0.33 -7.35 -10.28
N PRO A 81 -0.87 -7.31 -10.87
CA PRO A 81 -2.13 -7.52 -10.15
C PRO A 81 -2.17 -8.80 -9.30
N LEU A 82 -1.64 -9.90 -9.85
CA LEU A 82 -1.57 -11.18 -9.13
C LEU A 82 -0.57 -11.15 -7.96
N GLN A 83 0.52 -10.40 -8.11
CA GLN A 83 1.50 -10.21 -7.04
C GLN A 83 0.89 -9.41 -5.88
N VAL A 84 0.14 -8.34 -6.18
CA VAL A 84 -0.61 -7.56 -5.18
C VAL A 84 -1.58 -8.44 -4.41
N LYS A 85 -2.39 -9.24 -5.13
CA LYS A 85 -3.34 -10.16 -4.51
C LYS A 85 -2.64 -11.12 -3.53
N ARG A 86 -1.58 -11.78 -3.99
CA ARG A 86 -0.80 -12.72 -3.15
C ARG A 86 -0.12 -12.02 -1.96
N PHE A 87 0.31 -10.78 -2.14
CA PHE A 87 0.93 -9.99 -1.07
C PHE A 87 -0.06 -9.70 0.04
N PHE A 88 -1.24 -9.15 -0.29
CA PHE A 88 -2.29 -8.83 0.69
C PHE A 88 -3.04 -10.05 1.24
N GLU A 89 -2.92 -11.23 0.63
CA GLU A 89 -3.30 -12.51 1.25
C GLU A 89 -2.38 -12.87 2.43
N LYS A 90 -1.09 -12.49 2.36
CA LYS A 90 -0.07 -12.87 3.33
C LYS A 90 0.22 -11.80 4.40
N TYR A 91 0.10 -10.52 4.04
CA TYR A 91 0.44 -9.40 4.90
C TYR A 91 -0.76 -8.47 5.11
N ASP A 92 -0.87 -7.94 6.31
CA ASP A 92 -1.76 -6.81 6.61
C ASP A 92 -0.93 -5.55 6.77
N LEU A 93 -1.46 -4.42 6.29
CA LEU A 93 -0.94 -3.10 6.60
C LEU A 93 -1.25 -2.81 8.08
N LEU A 94 -0.24 -2.49 8.87
CA LEU A 94 -0.40 -2.23 10.30
C LEU A 94 -0.32 -0.74 10.60
N ILE A 95 0.72 -0.07 10.12
CA ILE A 95 0.94 1.35 10.33
C ILE A 95 1.47 1.93 9.03
N HIS A 96 0.93 3.08 8.63
CA HIS A 96 1.51 3.91 7.59
C HIS A 96 1.95 5.24 8.20
N GLN A 97 3.20 5.60 8.00
CA GLN A 97 3.74 6.88 8.36
C GLN A 97 3.86 7.72 7.07
N PRO A 98 3.05 8.79 6.92
CA PRO A 98 3.03 9.62 5.71
C PRO A 98 4.33 10.42 5.58
N ASN A 99 4.66 10.86 4.37
CA ASN A 99 5.91 11.57 4.09
C ASN A 99 6.18 12.74 5.06
N THR A 100 7.32 12.69 5.78
CA THR A 100 7.83 13.85 6.52
C THR A 100 8.43 14.89 5.58
N HIS A 101 8.81 16.07 6.11
CA HIS A 101 9.47 17.14 5.35
C HIS A 101 10.77 16.70 4.64
N SER A 102 11.33 15.55 5.04
CA SER A 102 12.48 14.88 4.41
C SER A 102 12.13 13.94 3.24
N GLY A 103 10.84 13.76 2.90
CA GLY A 103 10.39 12.90 1.81
C GLY A 103 10.46 11.40 2.10
N PHE A 104 10.47 11.01 3.37
CA PHE A 104 10.48 9.60 3.77
C PHE A 104 9.09 9.17 4.27
N SER A 105 8.53 8.16 3.63
CA SER A 105 7.34 7.44 4.10
C SER A 105 7.73 6.01 4.44
N ALA A 106 7.22 5.49 5.55
CA ALA A 106 7.42 4.11 5.94
C ALA A 106 6.09 3.42 6.23
N THR A 107 5.88 2.27 5.59
CA THR A 107 4.72 1.42 5.87
C THR A 107 5.16 0.12 6.51
N LEU A 108 4.63 -0.15 7.71
CA LEU A 108 4.88 -1.39 8.43
C LEU A 108 3.80 -2.42 8.10
N PHE A 109 4.24 -3.56 7.55
CA PHE A 109 3.41 -4.72 7.27
C PHE A 109 3.62 -5.84 8.28
N GLY A 110 2.56 -6.56 8.61
CA GLY A 110 2.59 -7.74 9.48
C GLY A 110 2.13 -8.99 8.76
N GLU A 111 2.90 -10.08 8.83
CA GLU A 111 2.48 -11.37 8.28
C GLU A 111 1.30 -11.95 9.06
N LYS A 112 0.16 -12.15 8.39
CA LYS A 112 -1.11 -12.56 9.04
C LYS A 112 -0.97 -13.81 9.88
N ARG A 113 -0.25 -14.81 9.38
CA ARG A 113 -0.05 -16.11 10.05
C ARG A 113 0.80 -16.02 11.32
N LYS A 114 1.53 -14.92 11.52
CA LYS A 114 2.37 -14.68 12.72
C LYS A 114 1.75 -13.69 13.69
N GLN A 115 0.63 -13.06 13.32
CA GLN A 115 -0.15 -12.24 14.24
C GLN A 115 -0.91 -13.20 15.16
N LYS A 116 -0.42 -13.35 16.40
CA LYS A 116 -0.91 -14.41 17.29
C LYS A 116 -2.25 -14.09 17.94
N ASN A 117 -2.63 -12.81 18.16
CA ASN A 117 -3.88 -12.39 18.83
C ASN A 117 -4.38 -11.00 18.36
N ALA A 118 -5.70 -10.73 18.48
CA ALA A 118 -6.32 -9.42 18.24
C ALA A 118 -5.72 -8.28 19.10
N GLU A 119 -5.23 -8.61 20.31
CA GLU A 119 -4.51 -7.66 21.19
C GLU A 119 -3.19 -7.18 20.59
N SER A 120 -2.49 -7.97 19.76
CA SER A 120 -1.25 -7.51 19.10
C SER A 120 -1.50 -6.48 18.00
N LYS A 121 -2.75 -6.40 17.52
CA LYS A 121 -3.23 -5.39 16.58
C LYS A 121 -3.57 -4.10 17.32
N LEU A 122 -4.23 -4.19 18.48
CA LEU A 122 -4.59 -3.07 19.36
C LEU A 122 -3.39 -2.44 20.12
N LEU A 123 -2.41 -3.24 20.55
CA LEU A 123 -1.18 -2.75 21.23
C LEU A 123 -0.34 -1.83 20.32
N LYS A 124 -0.40 -2.02 19.00
CA LYS A 124 0.25 -1.12 18.03
C LYS A 124 -0.47 0.21 17.87
N GLU A 125 -1.78 0.25 18.08
CA GLU A 125 -2.56 1.48 18.05
C GLU A 125 -2.38 2.29 19.34
N LEU A 126 -2.18 1.62 20.49
CA LEU A 126 -2.05 2.27 21.82
C LEU A 126 -0.62 2.70 22.20
N GLN A 127 0.44 2.05 21.69
CA GLN A 127 1.82 2.40 22.03
C GLN A 127 2.42 3.56 21.21
N CYS A 128 1.70 4.07 20.21
CA CYS A 128 2.13 5.22 19.40
C CYS A 128 1.56 6.58 19.89
N PHE A 129 0.85 6.60 21.02
CA PHE A 129 0.24 7.79 21.62
C PHE A 129 0.86 8.26 22.95
N PHE A 130 1.95 7.63 23.42
CA PHE A 130 2.72 8.06 24.59
C PHE A 130 4.18 8.35 24.23
#